data_AF-A0A9E6DS09-F1
#
_entry.id   AF-A0A9E6DS09-F1
#
_cell.length_a   1.000
_cell.length_b   1.000
_cell.length_c   1.000
_cell.angle_alpha   90.00
_cell.angle_beta   90.00
_cell.angle_gamma   90.00
#
_symmetry.space_group_name_H-M   'P 1'
#
loop_
_entity.id
_entity.type
_entity.pdbx_description
1 polymer ?
#
loop_
_entity_poly.entity_id
_entity_poly.type
_entity_poly.pdbx_seq_one_letter_code
_entity_poly.pdbx_strand_id
1 'polypeptide(L)'
;MNKYSLLISFIILLFNMNGFAITNKPTYSLDEQNAHHIHVLKLNPEEYQMELVSGHDSVFGREFLADIVKRKNADIGINAGFFEIAGNDDGMPCGALFIDGKFYGMQSKNLPCIIKKGSKVEIKNLQPSLAIFIGNNEFKINRFNKYINNKQTYLYNDSWGKSTLSNYNTRTEIIISSDNKLLEISSHGDSKIPDGGYVISLPGNYKLPKMQVGDKVTFK
;
A
#
# COMPACT_ATOMS: atom_id res chain seq x y z
N MET A 1 17.08 66.79 -36.22
CA MET A 1 18.44 66.32 -36.60
C MET A 1 19.28 66.38 -35.31
N ASN A 2 19.86 65.32 -34.76
CA ASN A 2 20.48 64.16 -35.37
C ASN A 2 20.14 62.86 -34.64
N LYS A 3 19.93 61.80 -35.43
CA LYS A 3 20.05 60.40 -35.03
C LYS A 3 21.53 60.09 -34.81
N TYR A 4 21.88 59.54 -33.66
CA TYR A 4 23.07 58.70 -33.54
C TYR A 4 22.67 57.38 -32.90
N SER A 5 22.70 56.35 -33.74
CA SER A 5 22.74 54.94 -33.40
C SER A 5 24.04 54.66 -32.66
N LEU A 6 23.99 53.98 -31.50
CA LEU A 6 25.17 53.39 -30.89
C LEU A 6 24.90 51.95 -30.48
N LEU A 7 25.35 51.08 -31.37
CA LEU A 7 26.01 49.79 -31.17
C LEU A 7 25.75 49.03 -29.87
N ILE A 8 25.03 47.92 -30.03
CA ILE A 8 24.99 46.78 -29.11
C ILE A 8 26.42 46.24 -28.91
N SER A 9 26.89 46.24 -27.67
CA SER A 9 27.89 45.27 -27.21
C SER A 9 27.20 44.29 -26.28
N PHE A 10 26.64 43.23 -26.86
CA PHE A 10 26.36 41.99 -26.15
C PHE A 10 27.72 41.37 -25.80
N ILE A 11 28.22 41.63 -24.59
CA ILE A 11 29.30 40.82 -24.03
C ILE A 11 28.65 39.49 -23.65
N ILE A 12 28.63 38.54 -24.58
CA ILE A 12 28.41 37.14 -24.24
C ILE A 12 29.72 36.70 -23.57
N LEU A 13 29.77 36.86 -22.25
CA LEU A 13 30.73 36.16 -21.41
C LEU A 13 30.35 34.68 -21.44
N LEU A 14 30.88 33.96 -22.43
CA LEU A 14 30.98 32.51 -22.40
C LEU A 14 32.00 32.16 -21.31
N PHE A 15 31.54 32.14 -20.06
CA PHE A 15 32.25 31.37 -19.05
C PHE A 15 32.16 29.91 -19.48
N ASN A 16 33.28 29.38 -19.97
CA ASN A 16 33.53 27.94 -19.94
C ASN A 16 33.66 27.52 -18.48
N MET A 17 32.54 27.54 -17.74
CA MET A 17 32.45 26.76 -16.54
C MET A 17 32.29 25.33 -17.00
N ASN A 18 33.38 24.56 -16.97
CA ASN A 18 33.26 23.13 -16.71
C ASN A 18 32.76 22.97 -15.27
N GLY A 19 31.52 23.39 -15.03
CA GLY A 19 30.76 23.00 -13.88
C GLY A 19 30.44 21.54 -14.11
N PHE A 20 31.22 20.64 -13.52
CA PHE A 20 30.73 19.29 -13.31
C PHE A 20 29.52 19.45 -12.38
N ALA A 21 28.32 19.44 -12.95
CA ALA A 21 27.15 19.05 -12.19
C ALA A 21 27.49 17.65 -11.70
N ILE A 22 27.72 17.51 -10.39
CA ILE A 22 27.62 16.19 -9.76
C ILE A 22 26.18 15.79 -10.06
N THR A 23 25.99 14.97 -11.07
CA THR A 23 24.66 14.51 -11.40
C THR A 23 24.29 13.58 -10.25
N ASN A 24 23.35 14.03 -9.44
CA ASN A 24 22.58 13.27 -8.45
C ASN A 24 21.75 12.12 -9.09
N LYS A 25 22.21 11.64 -10.23
CA LYS A 25 21.60 10.57 -11.00
C LYS A 25 21.81 9.25 -10.26
N PRO A 26 20.88 8.29 -10.42
CA PRO A 26 21.07 6.99 -9.86
C PRO A 26 22.30 6.37 -10.54
N THR A 27 23.17 5.73 -9.78
CA THR A 27 24.28 4.97 -10.36
C THR A 27 23.85 3.52 -10.53
N TYR A 28 23.99 3.01 -11.74
CA TYR A 28 23.79 1.61 -12.05
C TYR A 28 25.15 0.91 -12.24
N SER A 29 25.27 -0.30 -11.72
CA SER A 29 26.39 -1.20 -11.98
C SER A 29 25.92 -2.64 -12.11
N LEU A 30 26.56 -3.39 -13.00
CA LEU A 30 26.42 -4.85 -13.09
C LEU A 30 27.65 -5.47 -12.45
N ASP A 31 27.44 -6.32 -11.45
CA ASP A 31 28.49 -7.09 -10.80
C ASP A 31 28.38 -8.56 -11.23
N GLU A 32 29.44 -9.08 -11.84
CA GLU A 32 29.50 -10.44 -12.37
C GLU A 32 30.45 -11.28 -11.51
N GLN A 33 29.90 -12.20 -10.72
CA GLN A 33 30.68 -13.07 -9.83
C GLN A 33 30.19 -14.51 -9.91
N ASN A 34 31.09 -15.48 -10.12
CA ASN A 34 30.78 -16.91 -10.11
C ASN A 34 29.55 -17.30 -10.96
N ALA A 35 29.44 -16.75 -12.18
CA ALA A 35 28.30 -16.91 -13.09
C ALA A 35 26.97 -16.29 -12.62
N HIS A 36 26.99 -15.44 -11.57
CA HIS A 36 25.86 -14.60 -11.19
C HIS A 36 25.98 -13.21 -11.81
N HIS A 37 24.85 -12.68 -12.26
CA HIS A 37 24.71 -11.31 -12.76
C HIS A 37 23.90 -10.51 -11.74
N ILE A 38 24.54 -9.57 -11.04
CA ILE A 38 23.92 -8.78 -9.98
C ILE A 38 23.74 -7.35 -10.47
N HIS A 39 22.49 -6.95 -10.70
CA HIS A 39 22.15 -5.57 -11.03
C HIS A 39 22.05 -4.75 -9.74
N VAL A 40 22.88 -3.72 -9.61
CA VAL A 40 22.92 -2.83 -8.45
C VAL A 40 22.57 -1.42 -8.88
N LEU A 41 21.56 -0.85 -8.23
CA LEU A 41 21.18 0.55 -8.36
C LEU A 41 21.42 1.25 -7.02
N LYS A 42 22.11 2.39 -7.05
CA LYS A 42 22.30 3.25 -5.89
C LYS A 42 21.71 4.63 -6.18
N LEU A 43 20.94 5.14 -5.23
CA LEU A 43 20.29 6.45 -5.31
C LEU A 43 20.20 7.08 -3.91
N ASN A 44 20.11 8.40 -3.85
CA ASN A 44 19.82 9.13 -2.63
C ASN A 44 18.29 9.25 -2.46
N PRO A 45 17.64 8.63 -1.45
CA PRO A 45 16.19 8.65 -1.32
C PRO A 45 15.59 10.06 -1.10
N GLU A 46 16.41 11.06 -0.75
CA GLU A 46 15.94 12.46 -0.62
C GLU A 46 15.77 13.16 -1.98
N GLU A 47 16.37 12.63 -3.04
CA GLU A 47 16.34 13.19 -4.39
C GLU A 47 15.31 12.50 -5.30
N TYR A 48 14.70 11.42 -4.83
CA TYR A 48 13.77 10.60 -5.60
C TYR A 48 12.45 10.42 -4.86
N GLN A 49 11.35 10.54 -5.60
CA GLN A 49 10.04 10.12 -5.12
C GLN A 49 9.96 8.59 -5.18
N MET A 50 9.98 7.96 -4.01
CA MET A 50 9.75 6.53 -3.88
C MET A 50 8.30 6.25 -3.50
N GLU A 51 7.67 5.33 -4.22
CA GLU A 51 6.31 4.87 -3.96
C GLU A 51 6.29 3.34 -3.84
N LEU A 52 5.52 2.84 -2.89
CA LEU A 52 5.20 1.43 -2.79
C LEU A 52 3.88 1.20 -3.54
N VAL A 53 3.88 0.28 -4.49
CA VAL A 53 2.75 0.06 -5.40
C VAL A 53 2.37 -1.41 -5.37
N SER A 54 1.07 -1.70 -5.31
CA SER A 54 0.55 -3.06 -5.50
C SER A 54 0.25 -3.35 -6.97
N GLY A 55 0.28 -4.64 -7.33
CA GLY A 55 -0.21 -5.07 -8.64
C GLY A 55 -1.68 -4.69 -8.81
N HIS A 56 -2.02 -4.12 -9.96
CA HIS A 56 -3.38 -3.67 -10.32
C HIS A 56 -4.01 -2.67 -9.33
N ASP A 57 -3.22 -2.04 -8.45
CA ASP A 57 -3.70 -1.26 -7.30
C ASP A 57 -4.69 -2.05 -6.41
N SER A 58 -4.61 -3.38 -6.42
CA SER A 58 -5.51 -4.34 -5.77
C SER A 58 -4.73 -5.35 -4.92
N VAL A 59 -5.43 -6.15 -4.12
CA VAL A 59 -4.86 -7.35 -3.47
C VAL A 59 -4.80 -8.56 -4.41
N PHE A 60 -5.53 -8.52 -5.52
CA PHE A 60 -5.68 -9.67 -6.43
C PHE A 60 -4.79 -9.58 -7.65
N GLY A 61 -4.22 -10.74 -8.00
CA GLY A 61 -3.50 -10.94 -9.25
C GLY A 61 -2.09 -10.39 -9.24
N ARG A 62 -1.32 -10.81 -10.24
CA ARG A 62 0.06 -10.39 -10.46
C ARG A 62 0.13 -9.44 -11.64
N GLU A 63 1.05 -8.50 -11.58
CA GLU A 63 1.32 -7.54 -12.65
C GLU A 63 2.83 -7.57 -12.93
N PHE A 64 3.23 -7.52 -14.20
CA PHE A 64 4.64 -7.44 -14.53
C PHE A 64 5.20 -6.10 -14.05
N LEU A 65 6.43 -6.13 -13.53
CA LEU A 65 7.11 -4.92 -13.06
C LEU A 65 7.19 -3.85 -14.14
N ALA A 66 7.44 -4.24 -15.40
CA ALA A 66 7.47 -3.32 -16.52
C ALA A 66 6.12 -2.61 -16.76
N ASP A 67 5.00 -3.32 -16.54
CA ASP A 67 3.66 -2.74 -16.66
C ASP A 67 3.37 -1.78 -15.50
N ILE A 68 3.78 -2.12 -14.27
CA ILE A 68 3.70 -1.22 -13.11
C ILE A 68 4.47 0.07 -13.38
N VAL A 69 5.73 -0.06 -13.82
CA VAL A 69 6.61 1.09 -14.13
C VAL A 69 5.97 1.98 -15.19
N LYS A 70 5.43 1.39 -16.26
CA LYS A 70 4.72 2.13 -17.31
C LYS A 70 3.45 2.80 -16.79
N ARG A 71 2.61 2.08 -16.05
CA ARG A 71 1.34 2.57 -15.50
C ARG A 71 1.53 3.72 -14.51
N LYS A 72 2.59 3.67 -13.72
CA LYS A 72 2.95 4.71 -12.74
C LYS A 72 3.85 5.80 -13.30
N ASN A 73 4.25 5.70 -14.57
CA ASN A 73 5.23 6.61 -15.19
C ASN A 73 6.49 6.77 -14.34
N ALA A 74 7.00 5.66 -13.81
CA ALA A 74 8.19 5.63 -12.97
C ALA A 74 9.46 5.53 -13.84
N ASP A 75 10.55 6.14 -13.40
CA ASP A 75 11.85 6.00 -14.05
C ASP A 75 12.47 4.61 -13.79
N ILE A 76 12.17 4.04 -12.62
CA ILE A 76 12.81 2.83 -12.08
C ILE A 76 11.78 2.04 -11.27
N GLY A 77 11.79 0.71 -11.42
CA GLY A 77 11.05 -0.21 -10.55
C GLY A 77 11.89 -1.41 -10.14
N ILE A 78 11.59 -1.95 -8.96
CA ILE A 78 12.07 -3.25 -8.49
C ILE A 78 10.88 -4.04 -7.95
N ASN A 79 10.95 -5.38 -7.99
CA ASN A 79 9.99 -6.19 -7.24
C ASN A 79 10.23 -6.02 -5.73
N ALA A 80 9.16 -6.10 -4.95
CA ALA A 80 9.19 -5.89 -3.51
C ALA A 80 8.87 -7.19 -2.75
N GLY A 81 7.96 -7.12 -1.78
CA GLY A 81 7.66 -8.21 -0.85
C GLY A 81 7.12 -9.49 -1.51
N PHE A 82 7.10 -10.56 -0.72
CA PHE A 82 6.55 -11.85 -1.13
C PHE A 82 5.04 -11.79 -1.34
N PHE A 83 4.58 -12.53 -2.34
CA PHE A 83 3.18 -12.72 -2.68
C PHE A 83 2.91 -14.19 -3.04
N GLU A 84 1.65 -14.59 -2.90
CA GLU A 84 1.20 -15.94 -3.22
C GLU A 84 1.26 -16.19 -4.73
N ILE A 85 1.62 -17.42 -5.11
CA ILE A 85 1.68 -17.86 -6.50
C ILE A 85 0.65 -18.96 -6.72
N ALA A 86 -0.21 -18.75 -7.71
CA ALA A 86 -1.31 -19.63 -8.10
C ALA A 86 -2.40 -19.81 -7.03
N GLY A 87 -3.45 -20.56 -7.39
CA GLY A 87 -4.63 -20.76 -6.55
C GLY A 87 -5.51 -19.52 -6.44
N ASN A 88 -6.44 -19.54 -5.48
CA ASN A 88 -7.38 -18.44 -5.27
C ASN A 88 -6.68 -17.18 -4.74
N ASP A 89 -5.58 -17.34 -4.00
CA ASP A 89 -4.83 -16.25 -3.41
C ASP A 89 -3.76 -15.64 -4.36
N ASP A 90 -3.72 -15.97 -5.65
CA ASP A 90 -2.65 -15.51 -6.57
C ASP A 90 -2.44 -13.99 -6.52
N GLY A 91 -1.19 -13.57 -6.30
CA GLY A 91 -0.78 -12.17 -6.20
C GLY A 91 -0.98 -11.51 -4.84
N MET A 92 -1.65 -12.17 -3.90
CA MET A 92 -1.91 -11.60 -2.58
C MET A 92 -0.63 -11.48 -1.75
N PRO A 93 -0.39 -10.35 -1.05
CA PRO A 93 0.79 -10.21 -0.20
C PRO A 93 0.85 -11.27 0.90
N CYS A 94 2.00 -11.94 1.03
CA CYS A 94 2.22 -12.87 2.13
C CYS A 94 2.56 -12.11 3.42
N GLY A 95 3.24 -10.98 3.34
CA GLY A 95 3.68 -10.20 4.51
C GLY A 95 2.70 -9.10 4.96
N ALA A 96 3.26 -8.10 5.64
CA ALA A 96 2.58 -6.84 5.89
C ALA A 96 2.80 -5.89 4.70
N LEU A 97 1.71 -5.45 4.07
CA LEU A 97 1.73 -4.44 3.02
C LEU A 97 0.75 -3.33 3.37
N PHE A 98 1.29 -2.15 3.61
CA PHE A 98 0.55 -0.92 3.89
C PHE A 98 0.98 0.15 2.90
N ILE A 99 0.02 0.75 2.21
CA ILE A 99 0.24 1.83 1.25
C ILE A 99 -0.75 2.93 1.62
N ASP A 100 -0.26 4.12 1.91
CA ASP A 100 -1.06 5.31 2.24
C ASP A 100 -2.18 5.07 3.28
N GLY A 101 -1.84 4.32 4.35
CA GLY A 101 -2.76 3.99 5.43
C GLY A 101 -3.74 2.85 5.13
N LYS A 102 -3.74 2.31 3.91
CA LYS A 102 -4.53 1.13 3.54
C LYS A 102 -3.69 -0.14 3.68
N PHE A 103 -4.27 -1.18 4.29
CA PHE A 103 -3.66 -2.50 4.34
C PHE A 103 -4.08 -3.30 3.11
N TYR A 104 -3.12 -3.96 2.46
CA TYR A 104 -3.37 -4.93 1.39
C TYR A 104 -3.21 -6.37 1.93
N GLY A 105 -2.40 -6.52 2.97
CA GLY A 105 -2.24 -7.74 3.74
C GLY A 105 -1.56 -7.42 5.07
N MET A 106 -1.87 -8.17 6.12
CA MET A 106 -1.21 -8.03 7.41
C MET A 106 -1.03 -9.39 8.07
N GLN A 107 0.19 -9.64 8.56
CA GLN A 107 0.50 -10.73 9.48
C GLN A 107 0.94 -10.16 10.82
N SER A 108 0.40 -10.71 11.92
CA SER A 108 0.80 -10.34 13.29
C SER A 108 2.04 -11.09 13.79
N LYS A 109 3.02 -11.26 12.90
CA LYS A 109 4.34 -11.85 13.19
C LYS A 109 5.40 -10.75 13.15
N ASN A 110 6.47 -10.94 13.90
CA ASN A 110 7.63 -10.07 13.82
C ASN A 110 8.36 -10.30 12.49
N LEU A 111 8.37 -9.31 11.61
CA LEU A 111 8.95 -9.38 10.27
C LEU A 111 9.83 -8.16 9.99
N PRO A 112 10.96 -8.30 9.28
CA PRO A 112 11.71 -7.16 8.78
C PRO A 112 10.87 -6.44 7.71
N CYS A 113 10.65 -5.15 7.88
CA CYS A 113 9.89 -4.31 6.98
C CYS A 113 10.73 -3.12 6.51
N ILE A 114 10.52 -2.72 5.26
CA ILE A 114 10.94 -1.40 4.77
C ILE A 114 9.82 -0.43 5.12
N ILE A 115 10.17 0.66 5.79
CA ILE A 115 9.24 1.70 6.23
C ILE A 115 9.64 3.00 5.57
N LYS A 116 8.70 3.62 4.85
CA LYS A 116 8.85 4.96 4.29
C LYS A 116 8.00 5.97 5.06
N LYS A 117 8.62 7.07 5.52
CA LYS A 117 7.96 8.21 6.16
C LYS A 117 8.49 9.50 5.54
N GLY A 118 7.71 10.11 4.64
CA GLY A 118 8.21 11.22 3.82
C GLY A 118 9.35 10.74 2.92
N SER A 119 10.50 11.42 2.96
CA SER A 119 11.74 11.02 2.27
C SER A 119 12.56 9.97 3.02
N LYS A 120 12.25 9.71 4.30
CA LYS A 120 13.03 8.78 5.13
C LYS A 120 12.62 7.34 4.85
N VAL A 121 13.62 6.50 4.60
CA VAL A 121 13.46 5.05 4.43
C VAL A 121 14.26 4.33 5.51
N GLU A 122 13.63 3.39 6.21
CA GLU A 122 14.24 2.59 7.28
C GLU A 122 13.92 1.11 7.08
N ILE A 123 14.83 0.24 7.52
CA ILE A 123 14.56 -1.19 7.67
C ILE A 123 14.42 -1.48 9.16
N LYS A 124 13.28 -2.01 9.56
CA LYS A 124 12.99 -2.31 10.97
C LYS A 124 12.10 -3.53 11.09
N ASN A 125 12.32 -4.32 12.14
CA ASN A 125 11.40 -5.39 12.53
C ASN A 125 10.11 -4.78 13.09
N LEU A 126 8.98 -5.16 12.52
CA LEU A 126 7.64 -4.79 12.98
C LEU A 126 6.83 -6.04 13.28
N GLN A 127 5.99 -5.96 14.31
CA GLN A 127 4.92 -6.90 14.56
C GLN A 127 3.58 -6.15 14.52
N PRO A 128 2.98 -5.99 13.33
CA PRO A 128 1.73 -5.26 13.19
C PRO A 128 0.59 -5.91 13.98
N SER A 129 -0.16 -5.10 14.72
CA SER A 129 -1.41 -5.48 15.37
C SER A 129 -2.46 -4.42 15.10
N LEU A 130 -3.72 -4.82 15.19
CA LEU A 130 -4.85 -3.91 15.07
C LEU A 130 -5.93 -4.32 16.09
N ALA A 131 -6.34 -3.37 16.91
CA ALA A 131 -7.50 -3.47 17.77
C ALA A 131 -8.58 -2.50 17.26
N ILE A 132 -9.79 -3.03 17.08
CA ILE A 132 -10.92 -2.22 16.61
C ILE A 132 -11.90 -2.08 17.76
N PHE A 133 -12.33 -0.86 18.04
CA PHE A 133 -13.28 -0.54 19.09
C PHE A 133 -14.56 0.06 18.50
N ILE A 134 -15.72 -0.46 18.90
CA ILE A 134 -17.03 0.15 18.64
C ILE A 134 -17.66 0.43 20.00
N GLY A 135 -17.71 1.71 20.37
CA GLY A 135 -17.93 2.12 21.76
C GLY A 135 -16.82 1.55 22.67
N ASN A 136 -17.22 0.80 23.71
CA ASN A 136 -16.28 0.15 24.64
C ASN A 136 -15.95 -1.31 24.27
N ASN A 137 -16.45 -1.80 23.14
CA ASN A 137 -16.29 -3.19 22.74
C ASN A 137 -15.10 -3.37 21.81
N GLU A 138 -14.19 -4.27 22.16
CA GLU A 138 -13.04 -4.63 21.33
C GLU A 138 -13.37 -5.79 20.39
N PHE A 139 -13.01 -5.64 19.12
CA PHE A 139 -13.07 -6.67 18.09
C PHE A 139 -11.66 -7.12 17.72
N LYS A 140 -11.37 -8.38 18.05
CA LYS A 140 -10.09 -9.01 17.69
C LYS A 140 -10.17 -9.56 16.28
N ILE A 141 -9.38 -8.98 15.38
CA ILE A 141 -9.25 -9.40 13.98
C ILE A 141 -7.99 -10.23 13.82
N ASN A 142 -8.08 -11.36 13.10
CA ASN A 142 -6.93 -12.22 12.88
C ASN A 142 -6.64 -12.52 11.40
N ARG A 143 -7.44 -11.98 10.47
CA ARG A 143 -7.22 -12.04 9.02
C ARG A 143 -7.63 -10.71 8.37
N PHE A 144 -6.91 -10.32 7.32
CA PHE A 144 -7.05 -9.02 6.66
C PHE A 144 -7.05 -9.25 5.17
N ASN A 145 -8.09 -8.79 4.46
CA ASN A 145 -8.24 -8.96 3.01
C ASN A 145 -7.82 -10.36 2.55
N LYS A 146 -8.50 -11.41 3.04
CA LYS A 146 -8.19 -12.81 2.74
C LYS A 146 -9.48 -13.59 2.50
N TYR A 147 -9.42 -14.59 1.62
CA TYR A 147 -10.55 -15.49 1.43
C TYR A 147 -10.94 -16.19 2.72
N ILE A 148 -12.24 -16.44 2.85
CA ILE A 148 -12.79 -16.85 4.13
C ILE A 148 -12.55 -18.33 4.42
N ASN A 149 -12.08 -18.55 5.64
CA ASN A 149 -12.19 -19.78 6.41
C ASN A 149 -13.14 -19.50 7.60
N ASN A 150 -14.25 -20.25 7.66
CA ASN A 150 -15.45 -19.96 8.47
C ASN A 150 -15.22 -19.69 9.97
N LYS A 151 -14.09 -20.07 10.56
CA LYS A 151 -13.82 -19.95 12.01
C LYS A 151 -13.14 -18.64 12.43
N GLN A 152 -12.63 -17.86 11.49
CA GLN A 152 -11.78 -16.69 11.78
C GLN A 152 -12.57 -15.36 11.68
N THR A 153 -11.95 -14.27 12.13
CA THR A 153 -12.47 -12.91 12.07
C THR A 153 -11.67 -12.12 11.04
N TYR A 154 -12.36 -11.45 10.14
CA TYR A 154 -11.75 -10.79 8.99
C TYR A 154 -12.05 -9.29 9.03
N LEU A 155 -11.09 -8.49 8.61
CA LEU A 155 -11.31 -7.11 8.23
C LEU A 155 -11.06 -6.97 6.73
N TYR A 156 -12.06 -6.45 6.03
CA TYR A 156 -11.97 -6.09 4.62
C TYR A 156 -11.97 -4.57 4.47
N ASN A 157 -11.26 -4.08 3.47
CA ASN A 157 -11.32 -2.69 3.00
C ASN A 157 -11.50 -2.67 1.46
N ASP A 158 -11.57 -1.48 0.89
CA ASP A 158 -11.80 -1.29 -0.54
C ASP A 158 -10.67 -1.79 -1.46
N SER A 159 -9.49 -2.12 -0.95
CA SER A 159 -8.43 -2.76 -1.74
C SER A 159 -8.68 -4.25 -1.99
N TRP A 160 -9.58 -4.88 -1.22
CA TRP A 160 -10.03 -6.25 -1.47
C TRP A 160 -10.93 -6.31 -2.69
N GLY A 161 -12.01 -5.53 -2.71
CA GLY A 161 -12.99 -5.58 -3.78
C GLY A 161 -14.26 -4.81 -3.41
N LYS A 162 -15.32 -4.99 -4.19
CA LYS A 162 -16.61 -4.31 -3.96
C LYS A 162 -17.50 -5.00 -2.92
N SER A 163 -17.27 -6.27 -2.63
CA SER A 163 -17.91 -7.01 -1.53
C SER A 163 -16.91 -7.89 -0.80
N THR A 164 -17.29 -8.41 0.36
CA THR A 164 -16.40 -9.28 1.16
C THR A 164 -16.17 -10.66 0.54
N LEU A 165 -16.99 -11.07 -0.44
CA LEU A 165 -16.97 -12.42 -1.05
C LEU A 165 -17.07 -13.54 0.01
N SER A 166 -17.61 -13.20 1.18
CA SER A 166 -17.79 -14.15 2.27
C SER A 166 -19.04 -14.99 2.06
N ASN A 167 -19.12 -16.16 2.68
CA ASN A 167 -20.30 -17.00 2.53
C ASN A 167 -21.52 -16.31 3.17
N TYR A 168 -22.58 -16.11 2.37
CA TYR A 168 -23.78 -15.40 2.78
C TYR A 168 -24.42 -15.95 4.06
N ASN A 169 -24.53 -17.27 4.23
CA ASN A 169 -25.32 -17.88 5.30
C ASN A 169 -24.53 -18.18 6.59
N THR A 170 -23.20 -17.98 6.61
CA THR A 170 -22.37 -18.42 7.74
C THR A 170 -21.69 -17.28 8.48
N ARG A 171 -22.03 -16.03 8.15
CA ARG A 171 -21.33 -14.83 8.62
C ARG A 171 -22.30 -13.79 9.15
N THR A 172 -21.77 -12.96 10.03
CA THR A 172 -22.37 -11.71 10.49
C THR A 172 -21.34 -10.62 10.20
N GLU A 173 -21.76 -9.53 9.57
CA GLU A 173 -20.84 -8.50 9.09
C GLU A 173 -21.21 -7.13 9.66
N ILE A 174 -20.19 -6.40 10.12
CA ILE A 174 -20.31 -5.03 10.62
C ILE A 174 -19.71 -4.11 9.56
N ILE A 175 -20.55 -3.25 8.97
CA ILE A 175 -20.16 -2.35 7.89
C ILE A 175 -19.81 -0.98 8.47
N ILE A 176 -18.67 -0.44 8.08
CA ILE A 176 -18.07 0.77 8.65
C ILE A 176 -17.79 1.77 7.53
N SER A 177 -18.20 3.01 7.72
CA SER A 177 -17.97 4.10 6.77
C SER A 177 -16.52 4.58 6.75
N SER A 178 -16.19 5.36 5.73
CA SER A 178 -14.89 6.04 5.61
C SER A 178 -14.63 7.11 6.69
N ASP A 179 -15.68 7.62 7.35
CA ASP A 179 -15.57 8.50 8.52
C ASP A 179 -15.57 7.74 9.86
N ASN A 180 -15.31 6.42 9.81
CA ASN A 180 -15.20 5.52 10.97
C ASN A 180 -16.45 5.49 11.85
N LYS A 181 -17.62 5.29 11.23
CA LYS A 181 -18.88 5.06 11.94
C LYS A 181 -19.48 3.73 11.54
N LEU A 182 -20.16 3.08 12.49
CA LEU A 182 -20.97 1.91 12.23
C LEU A 182 -22.15 2.30 11.32
N LEU A 183 -22.20 1.74 10.13
CA LEU A 183 -23.29 1.96 9.17
C LEU A 183 -24.41 0.93 9.35
N GLU A 184 -24.04 -0.34 9.46
CA GLU A 184 -24.99 -1.45 9.46
C GLU A 184 -24.37 -2.69 10.12
N ILE A 185 -25.25 -3.52 10.67
CA ILE A 185 -24.92 -4.89 11.09
C ILE A 185 -25.76 -5.83 10.23
N SER A 186 -25.11 -6.55 9.33
CA SER A 186 -25.75 -7.57 8.51
C SER A 186 -25.68 -8.92 9.21
N SER A 187 -26.79 -9.66 9.21
CA SER A 187 -26.87 -11.06 9.66
C SER A 187 -26.42 -12.06 8.57
N HIS A 188 -25.78 -11.60 7.50
CA HIS A 188 -25.27 -12.41 6.41
C HIS A 188 -23.86 -11.96 5.98
N GLY A 189 -23.21 -12.78 5.17
CA GLY A 189 -21.94 -12.47 4.49
C GLY A 189 -22.13 -11.79 3.12
N ASP A 190 -21.04 -11.54 2.40
CA ASP A 190 -21.00 -10.87 1.10
C ASP A 190 -21.52 -9.42 1.11
N SER A 191 -21.31 -8.70 2.21
CA SER A 191 -21.70 -7.29 2.30
C SER A 191 -20.86 -6.44 1.34
N LYS A 192 -21.48 -5.39 0.80
CA LYS A 192 -20.76 -4.36 0.04
C LYS A 192 -19.74 -3.67 0.93
N ILE A 193 -18.52 -3.51 0.43
CA ILE A 193 -17.48 -2.74 1.10
C ILE A 193 -17.63 -1.27 0.68
N PRO A 194 -17.86 -0.33 1.61
CA PRO A 194 -17.93 1.09 1.29
C PRO A 194 -16.59 1.61 0.75
N ASP A 195 -16.61 2.54 -0.20
CA ASP A 195 -15.38 3.16 -0.71
C ASP A 195 -14.68 3.91 0.44
N GLY A 196 -13.39 3.62 0.66
CA GLY A 196 -12.61 4.10 1.82
C GLY A 196 -13.07 3.58 3.18
N GLY A 197 -14.06 2.70 3.24
CA GLY A 197 -14.59 2.10 4.47
C GLY A 197 -14.08 0.68 4.73
N TYR A 198 -14.75 0.00 5.66
CA TYR A 198 -14.35 -1.32 6.12
C TYR A 198 -15.55 -2.24 6.36
N VAL A 199 -15.30 -3.55 6.34
CA VAL A 199 -16.25 -4.55 6.84
C VAL A 199 -15.53 -5.49 7.80
N ILE A 200 -16.02 -5.59 9.03
CA ILE A 200 -15.61 -6.65 9.96
C ILE A 200 -16.53 -7.85 9.71
N SER A 201 -15.96 -8.95 9.24
CA SER A 201 -16.69 -10.20 9.06
C SER A 201 -16.42 -11.16 10.21
N LEU A 202 -17.48 -11.63 10.85
CA LEU A 202 -17.45 -12.53 12.02
C LEU A 202 -18.18 -13.84 11.70
N PRO A 203 -17.86 -14.96 12.38
CA PRO A 203 -18.67 -16.17 12.30
C PRO A 203 -20.14 -15.88 12.63
N GLY A 204 -21.09 -16.51 11.95
CA GLY A 204 -22.52 -16.21 12.08
C GLY A 204 -23.10 -16.44 13.49
N ASN A 205 -22.45 -17.28 14.30
CA ASN A 205 -22.79 -17.51 15.70
C ASN A 205 -22.09 -16.56 16.69
N TYR A 206 -21.36 -15.55 16.19
CA TYR A 206 -20.68 -14.58 17.03
C TYR A 206 -21.68 -13.75 17.81
N LYS A 207 -21.53 -13.72 19.14
CA LYS A 207 -22.39 -12.94 20.03
C LYS A 207 -21.97 -11.48 19.98
N LEU A 208 -22.71 -10.67 19.24
CA LEU A 208 -22.45 -9.24 19.17
C LEU A 208 -22.79 -8.55 20.51
N PRO A 209 -21.91 -7.66 21.01
CA PRO A 209 -22.27 -6.78 22.11
C PRO A 209 -23.32 -5.75 21.66
N LYS A 210 -23.87 -4.99 22.62
CA LYS A 210 -24.76 -3.87 22.27
C LYS A 210 -23.96 -2.78 21.54
N MET A 211 -24.46 -2.38 20.38
CA MET A 211 -23.95 -1.28 19.55
C MET A 211 -25.10 -0.73 18.69
N GLN A 212 -24.95 0.48 18.18
CA GLN A 212 -25.97 1.17 17.40
C GLN A 212 -25.36 1.79 16.14
N VAL A 213 -26.13 1.82 15.07
CA VAL A 213 -25.77 2.58 13.85
C VAL A 213 -25.43 4.02 14.25
N GLY A 214 -24.33 4.53 13.71
CA GLY A 214 -23.75 5.82 14.07
C GLY A 214 -22.67 5.77 15.15
N ASP A 215 -22.50 4.64 15.85
CA ASP A 215 -21.42 4.47 16.83
C ASP A 215 -20.05 4.74 16.19
N LYS A 216 -19.21 5.50 16.89
CA LYS A 216 -17.84 5.76 16.46
C LYS A 216 -17.01 4.48 16.55
N VAL A 217 -16.28 4.21 15.47
CA VAL A 217 -15.30 3.14 15.37
C VAL A 217 -13.90 3.72 15.54
N THR A 218 -13.06 3.07 16.34
CA THR A 218 -11.67 3.47 16.55
C THR A 218 -10.73 2.31 16.23
N PHE A 219 -9.69 2.60 15.44
CA PHE A 219 -8.62 1.68 15.09
C PHE A 219 -7.38 2.03 15.92
N LYS A 220 -6.78 1.05 16.60
CA LYS A 220 -5.57 1.21 17.42
C LYS A 220 -4.52 0.17 17.08
#